data_AF-A0A182D3X4-F1
#
_entry.id   AF-A0A182D3X4-F1
#
_cell.length_a   1.000
_cell.length_b   1.000
_cell.length_c   1.000
_cell.angle_alpha   90.00
_cell.angle_beta   90.00
_cell.angle_gamma   90.00
#
_symmetry.space_group_name_H-M   'P 1'
#
loop_
_entity.id
_entity.type
_entity.pdbx_description
1 polymer ?
#
loop_
_entity_poly.entity_id
_entity_poly.type
_entity_poly.pdbx_seq_one_letter_code
_entity_poly.pdbx_strand_id
1 'polypeptide(L)'
;MTQQPRDTPQFYLTAPTTCPYLPGKEERKVFTHLVGDRAAALNDMLTHGGFRRSQSIAYRPACELCRACVSVRVVVDDFVPTASQKRAMRRNADVVGDVRGRCRRRSSIRCFAATSTPATPMAAWPT
;
A
#
# COMPACT_ATOMS: atom_id res chain seq x y z
N MET A 1 -36.41 10.73 17.20
CA MET A 1 -35.85 10.30 15.90
C MET A 1 -34.41 10.80 15.81
N THR A 2 -33.45 9.91 16.06
CA THR A 2 -32.02 10.23 16.12
C THR A 2 -31.53 10.48 14.69
N GLN A 3 -31.27 11.74 14.32
CA GLN A 3 -30.63 12.03 13.05
C GLN A 3 -29.17 11.58 13.13
N GLN A 4 -28.89 10.42 12.56
CA GLN A 4 -27.53 9.96 12.34
C GLN A 4 -26.89 10.88 11.29
N PRO A 5 -25.65 11.35 11.48
CA PRO A 5 -25.04 12.31 10.57
C PRO A 5 -24.99 11.70 9.17
N ARG A 6 -25.69 12.33 8.22
CA ARG A 6 -25.83 11.88 6.82
C ARG A 6 -24.52 11.89 6.02
N ASP A 7 -23.40 12.23 6.67
CA ASP A 7 -22.06 12.39 6.10
C ASP A 7 -21.09 11.29 6.54
N THR A 8 -21.57 10.19 7.13
CA THR A 8 -20.68 9.06 7.45
C THR A 8 -20.44 8.23 6.18
N PRO A 9 -19.18 8.04 5.73
CA PRO A 9 -18.90 7.24 4.54
C PRO A 9 -19.41 5.81 4.74
N GLN A 10 -20.27 5.36 3.84
CA GLN A 10 -20.79 3.99 3.85
C GLN A 10 -19.72 3.05 3.28
N PHE A 11 -19.42 1.98 4.00
CA PHE A 11 -18.49 0.95 3.58
C PHE A 11 -19.25 -0.32 3.23
N TYR A 12 -18.99 -0.83 2.03
CA TYR A 12 -19.54 -2.07 1.54
C TYR A 12 -18.44 -3.12 1.45
N LEU A 13 -18.80 -4.39 1.70
CA LEU A 13 -17.90 -5.52 1.55
C LEU A 13 -18.37 -6.38 0.38
N THR A 14 -17.42 -6.79 -0.46
CA THR A 14 -17.70 -7.81 -1.49
C THR A 14 -17.73 -9.21 -0.88
N ALA A 15 -18.41 -10.13 -1.56
CA ALA A 15 -18.30 -11.55 -1.28
C ALA A 15 -16.83 -12.03 -1.40
N PRO A 16 -16.46 -13.14 -0.71
CA PRO A 16 -15.16 -13.76 -0.90
C PRO A 16 -14.99 -14.22 -2.35
N THR A 17 -13.88 -13.81 -2.96
CA THR A 17 -13.48 -14.22 -4.31
C THR A 17 -12.06 -14.75 -4.30
N THR A 18 -11.69 -15.63 -5.22
CA THR A 18 -10.30 -16.12 -5.32
C THR A 18 -9.32 -14.96 -5.51
N CYS A 19 -8.22 -14.96 -4.76
CA CYS A 19 -7.21 -13.91 -4.83
C CYS A 19 -6.46 -13.96 -6.17
N PRO A 20 -6.37 -12.85 -6.92
CA PRO A 20 -5.69 -12.84 -8.21
C PRO A 20 -4.16 -12.94 -8.10
N TYR A 21 -3.57 -12.66 -6.92
CA TYR A 21 -2.13 -12.62 -6.73
C TYR A 21 -1.56 -13.85 -6.03
N LEU A 22 -2.38 -14.55 -5.25
CA LEU A 22 -1.92 -15.66 -4.40
C LEU A 22 -2.83 -16.85 -4.61
N PRO A 23 -2.33 -17.96 -5.20
CA PRO A 23 -3.13 -19.15 -5.40
C PRO A 23 -3.57 -19.73 -4.04
N GLY A 24 -4.79 -20.25 -3.97
CA GLY A 24 -5.34 -20.87 -2.76
C GLY A 24 -5.71 -19.88 -1.64
N LYS A 25 -5.75 -18.58 -1.90
CA LYS A 25 -6.24 -17.57 -0.95
C LYS A 25 -7.49 -16.89 -1.47
N GLU A 26 -8.31 -16.42 -0.54
CA GLU A 26 -9.48 -15.59 -0.84
C GLU A 26 -9.20 -14.11 -0.57
N GLU A 27 -9.77 -13.27 -1.41
CA GLU A 27 -9.79 -11.82 -1.30
C GLU A 27 -11.22 -11.32 -1.08
N ARG A 28 -11.36 -10.41 -0.12
CA ARG A 28 -12.54 -9.55 0.05
C ARG A 28 -12.11 -8.11 -0.07
N LYS A 29 -12.96 -7.27 -0.65
CA LYS A 29 -12.68 -5.84 -0.85
C LYS A 29 -13.70 -5.02 -0.09
N VAL A 30 -13.21 -4.04 0.65
CA VAL A 30 -14.04 -2.98 1.23
C VAL A 30 -14.03 -1.81 0.27
N PHE A 31 -15.18 -1.28 -0.10
CA PHE A 31 -15.28 -0.12 -0.97
C PHE A 31 -16.26 0.92 -0.45
N THR A 32 -16.06 2.17 -0.87
CA THR A 32 -16.92 3.32 -0.57
C THR A 32 -16.99 4.24 -1.78
N HIS A 33 -18.10 4.97 -1.91
CA HIS A 33 -18.30 5.91 -3.00
C HIS A 33 -17.78 7.30 -2.61
N LEU A 34 -17.04 7.92 -3.51
CA LEU A 34 -16.55 9.29 -3.41
C LEU A 34 -17.53 10.20 -4.16
N VAL A 35 -18.57 10.66 -3.48
CA VAL A 35 -19.61 11.53 -4.03
C VAL A 35 -19.79 12.79 -3.18
N GLY A 36 -20.20 13.88 -3.83
CA GLY A 36 -20.45 15.18 -3.19
C GLY A 36 -19.21 16.05 -3.00
N ASP A 37 -19.41 17.23 -2.42
CA ASP A 37 -18.39 18.28 -2.30
C ASP A 37 -17.20 17.89 -1.42
N ARG A 38 -17.41 16.92 -0.51
CA ARG A 38 -16.37 16.40 0.39
C ARG A 38 -15.56 15.23 -0.21
N ALA A 39 -15.83 14.84 -1.46
CA ALA A 39 -15.19 13.69 -2.10
C ALA A 39 -13.65 13.82 -2.14
N ALA A 40 -13.12 15.02 -2.35
CA ALA A 40 -11.68 15.26 -2.35
C ALA A 40 -11.04 15.03 -0.97
N ALA A 41 -11.58 15.66 0.07
CA ALA A 41 -11.10 15.48 1.45
C ALA A 41 -11.25 14.02 1.93
N LEU A 42 -12.34 13.35 1.54
CA LEU A 42 -12.54 11.93 1.83
C LEU A 42 -11.54 11.06 1.09
N ASN A 43 -11.25 11.36 -0.18
CA ASN A 43 -10.22 10.66 -0.94
C ASN A 43 -8.85 10.80 -0.30
N ASP A 44 -8.46 11.99 0.15
CA ASP A 44 -7.17 12.21 0.82
C ASP A 44 -7.07 11.38 2.10
N MET A 45 -8.10 11.43 2.95
CA MET A 45 -8.15 10.62 4.18
C MET A 45 -8.08 9.12 3.90
N LEU A 46 -8.85 8.63 2.92
CA LEU A 46 -8.89 7.21 2.57
C LEU A 46 -7.59 6.74 1.92
N THR A 47 -6.96 7.58 1.10
CA THR A 47 -5.66 7.28 0.48
C THR A 47 -4.58 7.13 1.55
N HIS A 48 -4.59 7.99 2.57
CA HIS A 48 -3.73 7.81 3.75
C HIS A 48 -4.04 6.51 4.52
N GLY A 49 -5.31 6.09 4.54
CA GLY A 49 -5.77 4.80 5.09
C GLY A 49 -5.47 3.58 4.21
N GLY A 50 -4.76 3.74 3.09
CA GLY A 50 -4.39 2.65 2.18
C GLY A 50 -5.49 2.22 1.22
N PHE A 51 -6.55 3.02 1.05
CA PHE A 51 -7.51 2.82 -0.04
C PHE A 51 -6.89 3.29 -1.37
N ARG A 52 -7.25 2.58 -2.44
CA ARG A 52 -6.94 2.93 -3.83
C ARG A 52 -8.20 3.50 -4.48
N ARG A 53 -8.03 4.41 -5.44
CA ARG A 53 -9.15 5.03 -6.17
C ARG A 53 -9.28 4.44 -7.57
N SER A 54 -10.51 4.09 -7.96
CA SER A 54 -10.91 3.85 -9.34
C SER A 54 -12.17 4.65 -9.62
N GLN A 55 -12.06 5.70 -10.44
CA GLN A 55 -13.16 6.62 -10.75
C GLN A 55 -13.77 7.26 -9.47
N SER A 56 -15.05 7.00 -9.22
CA SER A 56 -15.83 7.47 -8.07
C SER A 56 -15.86 6.47 -6.91
N ILE A 57 -15.06 5.41 -6.94
CA ILE A 57 -15.02 4.38 -5.89
C ILE A 57 -13.62 4.30 -5.29
N ALA A 58 -13.54 4.31 -3.97
CA ALA A 58 -12.33 3.98 -3.23
C ALA A 58 -12.44 2.57 -2.66
N TYR A 59 -11.38 1.75 -2.76
CA TYR A 59 -11.38 0.38 -2.29
C TYR A 59 -10.08 -0.02 -1.59
N ARG A 60 -10.15 -0.98 -0.65
CA ARG A 60 -9.00 -1.59 0.01
C ARG A 60 -9.26 -3.09 0.22
N PRO A 61 -8.27 -3.96 -0.05
CA PRO A 61 -8.40 -5.38 0.29
C PRO A 61 -8.44 -5.58 1.80
N ALA A 62 -9.39 -6.38 2.26
CA ALA A 62 -9.65 -6.71 3.65
C ALA A 62 -9.76 -8.23 3.82
N CYS A 63 -8.71 -8.95 3.41
CA CYS A 63 -8.61 -10.39 3.65
C CYS A 63 -8.46 -10.68 5.15
N GLU A 64 -9.17 -11.69 5.66
CA GLU A 64 -9.08 -12.10 7.07
C GLU A 64 -7.70 -12.69 7.41
N LEU A 65 -7.14 -13.48 6.50
CA LEU A 65 -5.94 -14.28 6.72
C LEU A 65 -4.71 -13.78 5.95
N CYS A 66 -4.78 -12.63 5.28
CA CYS A 66 -3.70 -12.15 4.41
C CYS A 66 -3.49 -10.63 4.53
N ARG A 67 -2.22 -10.21 4.65
CA ARG A 67 -1.79 -8.80 4.62
C ARG A 67 -0.80 -8.50 3.50
N ALA A 68 -0.69 -9.38 2.50
CA ALA A 68 0.28 -9.26 1.43
C ALA A 68 -0.04 -8.12 0.44
N CYS A 69 -1.31 -7.69 0.36
CA CYS A 69 -1.74 -6.65 -0.57
C CYS A 69 -1.23 -5.26 -0.15
N VAL A 70 -0.12 -4.83 -0.76
CA VAL A 70 0.49 -3.50 -0.59
C VAL A 70 0.32 -2.67 -1.85
N SER A 71 0.17 -1.34 -1.70
CA SER A 71 -0.14 -0.41 -2.79
C SER A 71 0.90 -0.42 -3.91
N VAL A 72 2.18 -0.46 -3.55
CA VAL A 72 3.31 -0.47 -4.49
C VAL A 72 4.33 -1.49 -3.99
N ARG A 73 4.88 -2.29 -4.89
CA ARG A 73 6.07 -3.11 -4.66
C ARG A 73 7.16 -2.64 -5.61
N VAL A 74 8.35 -2.40 -5.09
CA VAL A 74 9.54 -2.06 -5.88
C VAL A 74 10.47 -3.26 -5.79
N VAL A 75 10.85 -3.82 -6.94
CA VAL A 75 11.83 -4.91 -7.00
C VAL A 75 13.21 -4.26 -6.87
N VAL A 76 13.80 -4.37 -5.69
CA VAL A 76 15.10 -3.75 -5.41
C VAL A 76 16.25 -4.67 -5.86
N ASP A 77 16.02 -5.98 -5.85
CA ASP A 77 17.06 -6.98 -6.11
C ASP A 77 17.58 -6.95 -7.56
N ASP A 78 16.72 -6.58 -8.52
CA ASP A 78 17.07 -6.47 -9.94
C ASP A 78 17.62 -5.09 -10.32
N PHE A 79 17.77 -4.18 -9.36
CA PHE A 79 18.23 -2.83 -9.65
C PHE A 79 19.73 -2.81 -9.98
N VAL A 80 20.06 -2.59 -11.27
CA VAL A 80 21.43 -2.39 -11.73
C VAL A 80 21.69 -0.90 -11.97
N PRO A 81 22.62 -0.26 -11.25
CA PRO A 81 22.87 1.16 -11.40
C PRO A 81 23.53 1.48 -12.75
N THR A 82 23.04 2.53 -13.42
CA THR A 82 23.58 3.01 -14.69
C THR A 82 24.93 3.72 -14.51
N ALA A 83 25.69 3.92 -15.60
CA ALA A 83 26.99 4.59 -15.53
C ALA A 83 26.91 6.04 -14.99
N SER A 84 25.80 6.75 -15.22
CA SER A 84 25.56 8.09 -14.63
C SER A 84 25.30 8.00 -13.12
N GLN A 85 24.52 7.02 -12.67
CA GLN A 85 24.25 6.79 -11.25
C GLN A 85 25.53 6.41 -10.49
N LYS A 86 26.36 5.52 -11.07
CA LYS A 86 27.68 5.19 -10.50
C LYS A 86 28.59 6.42 -10.38
N ARG A 87 28.60 7.31 -11.39
CA ARG A 87 29.35 8.58 -11.34
C ARG A 87 28.82 9.54 -10.27
N ALA A 88 27.50 9.61 -10.08
CA ALA A 88 26.90 10.42 -9.02
C ALA A 88 27.24 9.88 -7.63
N MET A 89 27.18 8.56 -7.42
CA MET A 89 27.55 7.93 -6.15
C MET A 89 29.02 8.21 -5.78
N ARG A 90 29.94 8.16 -6.76
CA ARG A 90 31.36 8.47 -6.51
C ARG A 90 31.60 9.95 -6.17
N ARG A 91 30.87 10.87 -6.81
CA ARG A 91 31.01 12.31 -6.54
C ARG A 91 30.50 12.71 -5.16
N ASN A 92 29.51 11.99 -4.65
CA ASN A 92 28.87 12.26 -3.37
C ASN A 92 29.29 11.22 -2.30
N ALA A 93 30.52 10.69 -2.39
CA ALA A 93 31.00 9.65 -1.47
C ALA A 93 31.19 10.17 -0.03
N ASP A 94 31.28 11.48 0.14
CA ASP A 94 31.32 12.24 1.39
C ASP A 94 29.93 12.45 2.02
N VAL A 95 28.85 12.22 1.26
CA VAL A 95 27.48 12.46 1.72
C VAL A 95 26.98 11.25 2.51
N VAL A 96 26.76 11.44 3.81
CA VAL A 96 26.11 10.45 4.68
C VAL A 96 24.62 10.79 4.80
N GLY A 97 23.77 9.87 4.37
CA GLY A 97 22.32 9.97 4.53
C GLY A 97 21.81 9.07 5.65
N ASP A 98 20.97 9.60 6.52
CA ASP A 98 20.23 8.82 7.52
C ASP A 98 18.83 8.50 6.99
N VAL A 99 18.47 7.21 6.95
CA VAL A 99 17.12 6.78 6.56
C VAL A 99 16.20 7.03 7.74
N ARG A 100 15.67 8.25 7.82
CA ARG A 100 14.59 8.54 8.73
C ARG A 100 13.31 7.93 8.17
N GLY A 101 12.95 6.77 8.69
CA GLY A 101 11.57 6.29 8.58
C GLY A 101 10.64 7.44 8.97
N ARG A 102 9.54 7.64 8.23
CA ARG A 102 8.60 8.73 8.51
C ARG A 102 8.16 8.63 9.98
N CYS A 103 8.77 9.44 10.85
CA CYS A 103 8.34 9.59 12.23
C CYS A 103 7.08 10.46 12.20
N ARG A 104 5.95 9.84 11.86
CA ARG A 104 4.64 10.44 12.06
C ARG A 104 4.18 10.02 13.45
N ARG A 105 4.22 10.96 14.38
CA ARG A 105 3.57 10.82 15.69
C ARG A 105 2.09 10.47 15.43
N ARG A 106 1.71 9.30 15.94
CA ARG A 106 0.36 8.69 16.03
C ARG A 106 -0.28 8.08 14.77
N SER A 107 -0.69 6.82 15.03
CA SER A 107 -1.56 5.88 14.32
C SER A 107 -1.16 5.40 12.92
N SER A 108 -0.52 4.22 12.94
CA SER A 108 -0.84 3.05 12.12
C SER A 108 -0.45 3.06 10.63
N ILE A 109 0.79 3.38 10.33
CA ILE A 109 1.48 2.78 9.16
C ILE A 109 2.70 2.04 9.69
N ARG A 110 2.63 0.71 9.73
CA ARG A 110 3.82 -0.11 9.99
C ARG A 110 4.71 0.01 8.75
N CYS A 111 5.74 0.84 8.84
CA CYS A 111 6.93 0.65 8.02
C CYS A 111 7.54 -0.69 8.44
N PHE A 112 7.39 -1.72 7.59
CA PHE A 112 8.17 -2.94 7.73
C PHE A 112 9.63 -2.51 7.49
N ALA A 113 10.37 -2.32 8.59
CA ALA A 113 11.82 -2.26 8.51
C ALA A 113 12.24 -3.63 7.99
N ALA A 114 12.80 -3.66 6.78
CA ALA A 114 13.51 -4.83 6.28
C ALA A 114 14.77 -4.98 7.14
N THR A 115 14.62 -5.52 8.34
CA THR A 115 15.73 -6.14 9.05
C THR A 115 16.12 -7.35 8.22
N SER A 116 17.30 -7.25 7.61
CA SER A 116 18.06 -8.29 6.93
C SER A 116 17.78 -9.67 7.55
N THR A 117 16.86 -10.40 6.94
CA THR A 117 16.74 -11.84 7.12
C THR A 117 17.40 -12.44 5.89
N PRO A 118 18.39 -13.33 6.03
CA PRO A 118 19.10 -13.88 4.88
C PRO A 118 18.10 -14.58 3.96
N ALA A 119 18.26 -14.31 2.67
CA ALA A 119 17.47 -14.82 1.59
C ALA A 119 17.24 -16.33 1.72
N THR A 120 15.99 -16.72 1.94
CA THR A 120 15.53 -18.06 1.54
C THR A 120 15.17 -17.94 0.06
N PRO A 121 15.73 -18.78 -0.85
CA PRO A 121 15.42 -18.68 -2.27
C PRO A 121 13.96 -19.05 -2.48
N MET A 122 13.12 -18.05 -2.76
CA MET A 122 11.73 -18.27 -3.15
C MET A 122 11.73 -18.87 -4.55
N ALA A 123 11.24 -20.10 -4.60
CA ALA A 123 11.04 -20.93 -5.77
C ALA A 123 10.42 -20.16 -6.95
N ALA A 124 10.90 -20.56 -8.13
CA ALA A 124 10.45 -20.22 -9.47
C ALA A 124 8.95 -19.87 -9.57
N TRP A 125 8.68 -18.66 -10.08
CA TRP A 125 7.38 -18.29 -10.61
C TRP A 125 7.18 -19.03 -11.94
N PRO A 126 6.08 -19.77 -12.15
CA PRO A 126 5.78 -20.31 -13.46
C PRO A 126 5.35 -19.17 -14.40
N THR A 127 5.95 -19.17 -15.59
CA THR A 127 5.62 -18.38 -16.79
C THR A 127 4.14 -18.41 -17.14
#